data_AF-A0A3A4SFF3-F1
#
_entry.id   AF-A0A3A4SFF3-F1
#
_cell.length_a   1.000
_cell.length_b   1.000
_cell.length_c   1.000
_cell.angle_alpha   90.00
_cell.angle_beta   90.00
_cell.angle_gamma   90.00
#
_symmetry.space_group_name_H-M   'P 1'
#
loop_
_entity.id
_entity.type
_entity.pdbx_description
1 polymer ?
#
loop_
_entity_poly.entity_id
_entity_poly.type
_entity_poly.pdbx_seq_one_letter_code
_entity_poly.pdbx_strand_id
1 'polypeptide(L)'
;MTIKVKSTVKEIMTQKGIQIQEISKKTGLPHVVILNACSDKIEFCGLNMLIKIASALDVSIKDLFEEILPAKKSAPGRKPSVSCDTSISAVTEQLLTIITKLSSTDKDRLLGKLNELKRTPGRITDTKNATKELIEMIMGMSLEQRCNILGDFIAMSGQTKRQYSRRDFFRPVPFTLKGRLYHGSTRNISTGGVFIEIKDARVQFSPGDNIKMNIEHPDTLQHLNRTGTIVRVAKDGIGVKFDVHL
;
A
#
# COMPACT_ATOMS: atom_id res chain seq x y z
N MET A 1 4.87 -11.97 -14.18
CA MET A 1 4.24 -11.43 -15.40
C MET A 1 4.60 -9.97 -15.48
N THR A 2 5.32 -9.56 -16.52
CA THR A 2 5.57 -8.14 -16.82
C THR A 2 4.38 -7.66 -17.63
N ILE A 3 3.49 -6.88 -17.02
CA ILE A 3 2.39 -6.21 -17.73
C ILE A 3 3.07 -5.17 -18.62
N LYS A 4 2.86 -5.27 -19.94
CA LYS A 4 3.33 -4.24 -20.88
C LYS A 4 2.22 -3.22 -21.06
N VAL A 5 2.55 -1.94 -20.85
CA VAL A 5 1.63 -0.83 -21.04
C VAL A 5 2.00 -0.06 -22.32
N LYS A 6 1.01 0.37 -23.07
CA LYS A 6 1.15 1.21 -24.26
C LYS A 6 0.68 2.62 -23.92
N SER A 7 1.46 3.63 -24.28
CA SER A 7 1.01 5.03 -24.16
C SER A 7 -0.10 5.35 -25.17
N THR A 8 -1.11 6.09 -24.73
CA THR A 8 -2.16 6.70 -25.57
C THR A 8 -2.08 8.23 -25.55
N VAL A 9 -1.07 8.79 -24.87
CA VAL A 9 -0.95 10.23 -24.61
C VAL A 9 -0.86 11.02 -25.92
N LYS A 10 -0.14 10.49 -26.91
CA LYS A 10 0.05 11.14 -28.21
C LYS A 10 -1.25 11.19 -29.02
N GLU A 11 -2.05 10.12 -28.95
CA GLU A 11 -3.37 10.03 -29.58
C GLU A 11 -4.32 11.04 -28.95
N ILE A 12 -4.38 11.11 -27.61
CA ILE A 12 -5.22 12.07 -26.88
C ILE A 12 -4.82 13.52 -27.21
N MET A 13 -3.51 13.80 -27.28
CA MET A 13 -3.00 15.11 -27.68
C MET A 13 -3.46 15.51 -29.08
N THR A 14 -3.39 14.56 -30.03
CA THR A 14 -3.80 14.80 -31.41
C THR A 14 -5.32 15.02 -31.49
N GLN A 15 -6.10 14.25 -30.74
CA GLN A 15 -7.56 14.38 -30.69
C GLN A 15 -8.00 15.72 -30.09
N LYS A 16 -7.31 16.21 -29.06
CA LYS A 16 -7.61 17.49 -28.41
C LYS A 16 -6.90 18.69 -29.07
N GLY A 17 -6.07 18.48 -30.09
CA GLY A 17 -5.32 19.52 -30.78
C GLY A 17 -4.25 20.22 -29.93
N ILE A 18 -3.79 19.57 -28.85
CA ILE A 18 -2.85 20.16 -27.88
C ILE A 18 -1.41 19.79 -28.27
N GLN A 19 -0.53 20.79 -28.38
CA GLN A 19 0.89 20.57 -28.67
C GLN A 19 1.71 20.32 -27.39
N ILE A 20 2.85 19.63 -27.52
CA ILE A 20 3.74 19.32 -26.38
C ILE A 20 4.19 20.58 -25.64
N GLN A 21 4.45 21.67 -26.37
CA GLN A 21 4.83 22.95 -25.77
C GLN A 21 3.74 23.51 -24.84
N GLU A 22 2.47 23.30 -25.17
CA GLU A 22 1.35 23.76 -24.36
C GLU A 22 1.21 22.92 -23.08
N ILE A 23 1.41 21.61 -23.17
CA ILE A 23 1.46 20.72 -21.98
C ILE A 23 2.63 21.10 -21.08
N SER A 24 3.81 21.37 -21.64
CA SER A 24 4.97 21.80 -20.86
C SER A 24 4.69 23.10 -20.09
N LYS A 25 4.03 24.07 -20.72
CA LYS A 25 3.60 25.31 -20.07
C LYS A 25 2.55 25.06 -18.97
N LYS A 26 1.55 24.22 -19.22
CA LYS A 26 0.48 23.92 -18.24
C LYS A 26 0.97 23.09 -17.04
N THR A 27 1.92 22.18 -17.26
CA THR A 27 2.35 21.21 -16.24
C THR A 27 3.66 21.58 -15.54
N GLY A 28 4.44 22.49 -16.13
CA GLY A 28 5.82 22.78 -15.72
C GLY A 28 6.78 21.60 -15.94
N LEU A 29 6.39 20.58 -16.70
CA LEU A 29 7.22 19.41 -16.96
C LEU A 29 8.21 19.69 -18.12
N PRO A 30 9.47 19.21 -18.01
CA PRO A 30 10.42 19.26 -19.11
C PRO A 30 9.90 18.51 -20.34
N HIS A 31 10.23 19.03 -21.53
CA HIS A 31 9.78 18.46 -22.81
C HIS A 31 10.13 16.97 -22.97
N VAL A 32 11.30 16.55 -22.46
CA VAL A 32 11.76 15.16 -22.47
C VAL A 32 10.86 14.22 -21.64
N VAL A 33 10.28 14.72 -20.55
CA VAL A 33 9.38 13.94 -19.69
C VAL A 33 8.06 13.68 -20.41
N ILE A 34 7.53 14.69 -21.11
CA ILE A 34 6.31 14.55 -21.89
C ILE A 34 6.53 13.61 -23.07
N LEU A 35 7.69 13.69 -23.74
CA LEU A 35 8.07 12.77 -24.81
C LEU A 35 8.18 11.31 -24.32
N ASN A 36 8.73 11.09 -23.13
CA ASN A 36 8.77 9.75 -22.54
C ASN A 36 7.36 9.22 -22.25
N ALA A 37 6.47 10.08 -21.73
CA ALA A 37 5.08 9.72 -21.50
C ALA A 37 4.33 9.42 -22.81
N CYS A 38 4.70 10.02 -23.94
CA CYS A 38 4.12 9.73 -25.26
C CYS A 38 4.71 8.49 -25.96
N SER A 39 5.53 7.69 -25.27
CA SER A 39 6.24 6.55 -25.83
C SER A 39 6.04 5.28 -24.99
N ASP A 40 6.64 4.18 -25.40
CA ASP A 40 6.69 2.93 -24.63
C ASP A 40 7.34 3.10 -23.24
N LYS A 41 8.05 4.22 -23.02
CA LYS A 41 8.66 4.57 -21.73
C LYS A 41 7.68 5.15 -20.72
N ILE A 42 6.38 5.18 -21.03
CA ILE A 42 5.35 5.63 -20.08
C ILE A 42 5.35 4.78 -18.80
N GLU A 43 5.78 3.52 -18.88
CA GLU A 43 5.96 2.63 -17.71
C GLU A 43 6.96 3.15 -16.67
N PHE A 44 7.88 4.02 -17.08
CA PHE A 44 8.87 4.66 -16.20
C PHE A 44 8.44 6.05 -15.72
N CYS A 45 7.28 6.54 -16.15
CA CYS A 45 6.77 7.83 -15.71
C CYS A 45 6.17 7.68 -14.31
N GLY A 46 6.68 8.46 -13.35
CA GLY A 46 6.13 8.48 -11.99
C GLY A 46 4.70 9.01 -11.96
N LEU A 47 3.90 8.53 -11.00
CA LEU A 47 2.48 8.86 -10.87
C LEU A 47 2.21 10.38 -10.85
N ASN A 48 3.06 11.16 -10.17
CA ASN A 48 2.95 12.62 -10.12
C ASN A 48 3.07 13.29 -11.50
N MET A 49 3.87 12.73 -12.42
CA MET A 49 3.99 13.23 -13.78
C MET A 49 2.74 12.89 -14.59
N LEU A 50 2.26 11.65 -14.46
CA LEU A 50 1.04 11.19 -15.14
C LEU A 50 -0.20 11.95 -14.67
N ILE A 51 -0.32 12.27 -13.38
CA ILE A 51 -1.37 13.14 -12.84
C ILE A 51 -1.35 14.50 -13.55
N LYS A 52 -0.18 15.15 -13.62
CA LYS A 52 -0.06 16.46 -14.26
C LYS A 52 -0.42 16.44 -15.73
N ILE A 53 0.01 15.41 -16.46
CA ILE A 53 -0.31 15.22 -17.88
C ILE A 53 -1.82 14.97 -18.04
N ALA A 54 -2.42 14.10 -17.22
CA ALA A 54 -3.85 13.81 -17.21
C ALA A 54 -4.68 15.09 -16.95
N SER A 55 -4.28 15.88 -15.95
CA SER A 55 -4.94 17.17 -15.65
C SER A 55 -4.78 18.18 -16.79
N ALA A 56 -3.62 18.27 -17.43
CA ALA A 56 -3.42 19.18 -18.56
C ALA A 56 -4.19 18.76 -19.82
N LEU A 57 -4.46 17.47 -19.95
CA LEU A 57 -5.25 16.88 -21.03
C LEU A 57 -6.73 16.73 -20.67
N ASP A 58 -7.16 17.05 -19.45
CA ASP A 58 -8.53 16.87 -18.98
C ASP A 58 -9.07 15.44 -19.25
N VAL A 59 -8.30 14.45 -18.79
CA VAL A 59 -8.63 13.01 -18.87
C VAL A 59 -8.26 12.32 -17.56
N SER A 60 -8.71 11.09 -17.35
CA SER A 60 -8.26 10.30 -16.22
C SER A 60 -6.86 9.72 -16.50
N ILE A 61 -6.11 9.41 -15.43
CA ILE A 61 -4.79 8.78 -15.56
C ILE A 61 -4.87 7.43 -16.29
N LYS A 62 -5.97 6.69 -16.08
CA LYS A 62 -6.20 5.40 -16.72
C LYS A 62 -6.33 5.52 -18.23
N ASP A 63 -6.75 6.68 -18.72
CA ASP A 63 -6.90 6.93 -20.16
C ASP A 63 -5.54 7.17 -20.84
N LEU A 64 -4.46 7.44 -20.09
CA LEU A 64 -3.12 7.72 -20.64
C LEU A 64 -2.36 6.48 -21.10
N PHE A 65 -2.84 5.27 -20.77
CA PHE A 65 -2.22 4.01 -21.19
C PHE A 65 -3.21 2.86 -21.31
N GLU A 66 -2.86 1.89 -22.16
CA GLU A 66 -3.59 0.63 -22.32
C GLU A 66 -2.70 -0.56 -21.94
N GLU A 67 -3.27 -1.56 -21.27
CA GLU A 67 -2.57 -2.80 -20.98
C GLU A 67 -2.56 -3.71 -22.23
N ILE A 68 -1.38 -4.03 -22.75
CA ILE A 68 -1.22 -5.02 -23.82
C ILE A 68 -1.17 -6.40 -23.15
N LEU A 69 -2.32 -7.08 -23.10
CA LEU A 69 -2.35 -8.51 -22.78
C LEU A 69 -1.84 -9.32 -23.99
N PRO A 70 -1.02 -10.37 -23.79
CA PRO A 70 -0.63 -11.24 -24.89
C PRO A 70 -1.86 -11.97 -25.43
N ALA A 71 -2.09 -11.84 -26.74
CA ALA A 71 -3.29 -12.29 -27.44
C ALA A 71 -3.66 -13.76 -27.16
N LYS A 72 -4.88 -14.00 -26.68
CA LYS A 72 -5.57 -15.29 -26.78
C LYS A 72 -6.81 -15.14 -27.68
N LYS A 73 -6.90 -16.05 -28.65
CA LYS A 73 -7.97 -16.15 -29.67
C LYS A 73 -9.36 -16.36 -29.04
N SER A 74 -10.37 -15.78 -29.70
CA SER A 74 -11.84 -15.78 -29.52
C SER A 74 -12.47 -17.16 -29.22
N ALA A 75 -13.68 -17.35 -28.65
CA ALA A 75 -14.97 -16.65 -28.83
C ALA A 75 -15.99 -16.99 -27.68
N PRO A 76 -17.32 -16.76 -27.81
CA PRO A 76 -18.06 -15.68 -27.17
C PRO A 76 -18.95 -16.15 -25.99
N GLY A 77 -19.15 -15.27 -25.00
CA GLY A 77 -20.26 -15.41 -24.05
C GLY A 77 -19.89 -15.04 -22.63
N ARG A 78 -20.58 -14.01 -22.13
CA ARG A 78 -20.65 -13.51 -20.75
C ARG A 78 -19.51 -12.57 -20.31
N LYS A 79 -19.87 -11.29 -20.27
CA LYS A 79 -19.16 -10.23 -19.53
C LYS A 79 -18.97 -10.65 -18.06
N PRO A 80 -17.81 -10.39 -17.47
CA PRO A 80 -17.75 -9.83 -16.13
C PRO A 80 -17.23 -8.40 -16.25
N SER A 81 -18.13 -7.46 -15.99
CA SER A 81 -17.76 -6.11 -15.58
C SER A 81 -16.94 -6.20 -14.30
N VAL A 82 -15.65 -5.89 -14.35
CA VAL A 82 -14.85 -5.67 -13.13
C VAL A 82 -14.46 -4.20 -13.15
N SER A 83 -15.37 -3.40 -12.61
CA SER A 83 -15.09 -2.04 -12.17
C SER A 83 -14.09 -2.10 -11.02
N CYS A 84 -12.94 -1.44 -11.19
CA CYS A 84 -12.03 -1.11 -10.11
C CYS A 84 -12.55 0.14 -9.38
N ASP A 85 -13.75 0.00 -8.84
CA ASP A 85 -14.25 0.78 -7.72
C ASP A 85 -14.39 -0.25 -6.62
N THR A 86 -13.41 -0.33 -5.72
CA THR A 86 -13.59 -1.10 -4.50
C THR A 86 -14.60 -0.35 -3.66
N SER A 87 -15.88 -0.53 -3.99
CA SER A 87 -17.00 0.07 -3.29
C SER A 87 -16.91 -0.30 -1.82
N ILE A 88 -17.29 0.63 -0.94
CA ILE A 88 -17.42 0.40 0.49
C ILE A 88 -18.20 -0.90 0.74
N SER A 89 -19.22 -1.18 -0.07
CA SER A 89 -19.99 -2.43 -0.03
C SER A 89 -19.13 -3.67 -0.31
N ALA A 90 -18.24 -3.65 -1.31
CA ALA A 90 -17.37 -4.78 -1.64
C ALA A 90 -16.35 -5.07 -0.53
N VAL A 91 -15.76 -4.04 0.08
CA VAL A 91 -14.84 -4.20 1.23
C VAL A 91 -15.59 -4.76 2.44
N THR A 92 -16.77 -4.20 2.75
CA THR A 92 -17.60 -4.66 3.87
C THR A 92 -18.07 -6.10 3.65
N GLU A 93 -18.50 -6.48 2.45
CA GLU A 93 -18.91 -7.84 2.11
C GLU A 93 -17.76 -8.85 2.24
N GLN A 94 -16.55 -8.48 1.81
CA GLN A 94 -15.37 -9.33 1.99
C GLN A 94 -15.02 -9.53 3.46
N LEU A 95 -15.06 -8.45 4.26
CA LEU A 95 -14.87 -8.54 5.72
C LEU A 95 -15.90 -9.47 6.36
N LEU A 96 -17.18 -9.27 6.08
CA LEU A 96 -18.28 -10.11 6.56
C LEU A 96 -18.07 -11.59 6.21
N THR A 97 -17.67 -11.86 4.97
CA THR A 97 -17.44 -13.21 4.48
C THR A 97 -16.28 -13.89 5.19
N ILE A 98 -15.22 -13.15 5.52
CA ILE A 98 -14.08 -13.68 6.25
C ILE A 98 -14.46 -13.93 7.71
N ILE A 99 -15.11 -12.97 8.38
CA ILE A 99 -15.52 -13.07 9.80
C ILE A 99 -16.46 -14.26 10.03
N THR A 100 -17.42 -14.47 9.13
CA THR A 100 -18.36 -15.60 9.23
C THR A 100 -17.67 -16.95 9.09
N LYS A 101 -16.55 -17.02 8.36
CA LYS A 101 -15.74 -18.23 8.14
C LYS A 101 -14.67 -18.47 9.21
N LEU A 102 -14.44 -17.55 10.14
CA LEU A 102 -13.44 -17.73 11.19
C LEU A 102 -13.86 -18.74 12.26
N SER A 103 -12.88 -19.48 12.76
CA SER A 103 -13.02 -20.40 13.90
C SER A 103 -13.32 -19.64 15.20
N SER A 104 -13.89 -20.30 16.21
CA SER A 104 -14.16 -19.68 17.52
C SER A 104 -12.88 -19.15 18.18
N THR A 105 -11.77 -19.89 18.08
CA THR A 105 -10.48 -19.47 18.65
C THR A 105 -9.89 -18.24 17.98
N ASP A 106 -10.09 -18.08 16.66
CA ASP A 106 -9.61 -16.88 15.95
C ASP A 106 -10.49 -15.66 16.26
N LYS A 107 -11.79 -15.87 16.46
CA LYS A 107 -12.72 -14.83 16.93
C LYS A 107 -12.33 -14.34 18.33
N ASP A 108 -11.97 -15.25 19.24
CA ASP A 108 -11.55 -14.87 20.59
C ASP A 108 -10.23 -14.08 20.60
N ARG A 109 -9.28 -14.44 19.72
CA ARG A 109 -8.02 -13.68 19.55
C ARG A 109 -8.27 -12.29 18.99
N LEU A 110 -9.25 -12.14 18.09
CA LEU A 110 -9.66 -10.84 17.55
C LEU A 110 -10.31 -9.98 18.63
N LEU A 111 -11.19 -10.56 19.45
CA LEU A 111 -11.78 -9.87 20.60
C LEU A 111 -10.72 -9.42 21.59
N GLY A 112 -9.70 -10.24 21.85
CA GLY A 112 -8.56 -9.88 22.68
C GLY A 112 -7.82 -8.65 22.17
N LYS A 113 -7.42 -8.64 20.89
CA LYS A 113 -6.76 -7.49 20.26
C LYS A 113 -7.65 -6.25 20.19
N LEU A 114 -8.96 -6.44 20.01
CA LEU A 114 -9.93 -5.34 20.01
C LEU A 114 -10.04 -4.69 21.39
N ASN A 115 -10.02 -5.48 22.46
CA ASN A 115 -10.02 -4.99 23.83
C ASN A 115 -8.70 -4.29 24.19
N GLU A 116 -7.57 -4.75 23.64
CA GLU A 116 -6.28 -4.06 23.77
C GLU A 116 -6.29 -2.68 23.09
N LEU A 117 -6.96 -2.55 21.93
CA LEU A 117 -7.19 -1.26 21.25
C LEU A 117 -8.20 -0.37 21.99
N LYS A 118 -9.12 -0.95 22.77
CA LYS A 118 -10.10 -0.26 23.62
C LYS A 118 -9.60 -0.05 25.05
N ARG A 119 -8.43 0.57 25.29
CA ARG A 119 -8.08 1.06 26.64
C ARG A 119 -8.97 2.25 27.11
N THR A 120 -10.28 2.01 27.17
CA THR A 120 -11.32 2.68 27.95
C THR A 120 -12.20 1.59 28.55
N PRO A 121 -12.57 1.67 29.83
CA PRO A 121 -13.12 0.53 30.56
C PRO A 121 -14.55 0.22 30.12
N GLY A 122 -14.84 -1.06 29.94
CA GLY A 122 -16.19 -1.60 30.05
C GLY A 122 -16.88 -1.89 28.73
N ARG A 123 -16.67 -3.11 28.22
CA ARG A 123 -17.77 -4.02 27.87
C ARG A 123 -17.19 -5.40 27.57
N ILE A 124 -17.54 -6.36 28.41
CA ILE A 124 -17.34 -7.78 28.14
C ILE A 124 -18.33 -8.12 27.02
N THR A 125 -17.81 -8.37 25.82
CA THR A 125 -18.62 -8.77 24.67
C THR A 125 -18.96 -10.24 24.71
N ASP A 126 -20.26 -10.54 24.79
CA ASP A 126 -20.83 -11.87 24.60
C ASP A 126 -20.63 -12.32 23.15
N THR A 127 -20.17 -13.56 22.94
CA THR A 127 -19.83 -14.12 21.62
C THR A 127 -21.01 -14.12 20.65
N LYS A 128 -22.25 -14.11 21.17
CA LYS A 128 -23.49 -14.02 20.40
C LYS A 128 -23.70 -12.67 19.71
N ASN A 129 -23.17 -11.58 20.27
CA ASN A 129 -23.31 -10.22 19.73
C ASN A 129 -22.04 -9.71 19.04
N ALA A 130 -20.92 -10.44 19.18
CA ALA A 130 -19.62 -10.08 18.62
C ALA A 130 -19.69 -9.75 17.12
N THR A 131 -20.42 -10.54 16.33
CA THR A 131 -20.57 -10.28 14.89
C THR A 131 -21.28 -8.96 14.62
N LYS A 132 -22.37 -8.67 15.33
CA LYS A 132 -23.15 -7.44 15.13
C LYS A 132 -22.34 -6.20 15.51
N GLU A 133 -21.66 -6.24 16.64
CA GLU A 133 -20.82 -5.12 17.10
C GLU A 133 -19.64 -4.86 16.16
N LEU A 134 -19.03 -5.93 15.62
CA LEU A 134 -17.94 -5.78 14.66
C LEU A 134 -18.41 -5.14 13.35
N ILE A 135 -19.63 -5.47 12.91
CA ILE A 135 -20.25 -4.87 11.73
C ILE A 135 -20.54 -3.39 11.96
N GLU A 136 -21.20 -3.04 13.06
CA GLU A 136 -21.49 -1.65 13.42
C GLU A 136 -20.20 -0.82 13.50
N MET A 137 -19.15 -1.40 14.07
CA MET A 137 -17.85 -0.74 14.17
C MET A 137 -17.17 -0.54 12.81
N ILE A 138 -17.15 -1.57 11.95
CA ILE A 138 -16.62 -1.45 10.58
C ILE A 138 -17.39 -0.39 9.82
N MET A 139 -18.71 -0.33 9.98
CA MET A 139 -19.56 0.67 9.33
C MET A 139 -19.30 2.10 9.82
N GLY A 140 -18.81 2.28 11.06
CA GLY A 140 -18.39 3.57 11.61
C GLY A 140 -16.95 3.99 11.24
N MET A 141 -16.12 3.07 10.72
CA MET A 141 -14.72 3.35 10.36
C MET A 141 -14.59 4.06 9.02
N SER A 142 -13.53 4.85 8.86
CA SER A 142 -13.12 5.41 7.57
C SER A 142 -12.67 4.32 6.58
N LEU A 143 -12.65 4.63 5.27
CA LEU A 143 -12.21 3.68 4.25
C LEU A 143 -10.77 3.18 4.48
N GLU A 144 -9.86 4.08 4.87
CA GLU A 144 -8.46 3.72 5.18
C GLU A 144 -8.37 2.70 6.32
N GLN A 145 -9.12 2.93 7.41
CA GLN A 145 -9.18 2.00 8.54
C GLN A 145 -9.74 0.64 8.13
N ARG A 146 -10.80 0.60 7.31
CA ARG A 146 -11.37 -0.66 6.79
C ARG A 146 -10.37 -1.42 5.92
N CYS A 147 -9.63 -0.71 5.05
CA CYS A 147 -8.59 -1.30 4.22
C CYS A 147 -7.45 -1.89 5.06
N ASN A 148 -7.01 -1.20 6.11
CA ASN A 148 -5.98 -1.69 7.02
C ASN A 148 -6.45 -2.97 7.74
N ILE A 149 -7.68 -2.94 8.29
CA ILE A 149 -8.27 -4.09 8.97
C ILE A 149 -8.45 -5.28 8.02
N LEU A 150 -8.94 -5.06 6.80
CA LEU A 150 -9.05 -6.10 5.78
C LEU A 150 -7.69 -6.71 5.46
N GLY A 151 -6.66 -5.88 5.31
CA GLY A 151 -5.29 -6.34 5.14
C GLY A 151 -4.85 -7.25 6.30
N ASP A 152 -5.16 -6.87 7.54
CA ASP A 152 -4.81 -7.65 8.73
C ASP A 152 -5.57 -8.98 8.77
N PHE A 153 -6.85 -8.99 8.39
CA PHE A 153 -7.64 -10.20 8.25
C PHE A 153 -7.05 -11.16 7.21
N ILE A 154 -6.67 -10.64 6.04
CA ILE A 154 -6.04 -11.44 4.99
C ILE A 154 -4.69 -12.00 5.48
N ALA A 155 -3.90 -11.20 6.19
CA ALA A 155 -2.66 -11.65 6.81
C ALA A 155 -2.88 -12.76 7.85
N MET A 156 -3.89 -12.61 8.72
CA MET A 156 -4.23 -13.59 9.75
C MET A 156 -4.87 -14.87 9.20
N SER A 157 -5.58 -14.80 8.07
CA SER A 157 -6.24 -15.96 7.45
C SER A 157 -5.29 -16.99 6.83
N GLY A 158 -3.96 -16.76 6.88
CA GLY A 158 -2.95 -17.65 6.31
C GLY A 158 -2.85 -17.59 4.79
N GLN A 159 -3.67 -16.77 4.13
CA GLN A 159 -3.61 -16.54 2.68
C GLN A 159 -2.33 -15.81 2.25
N THR A 160 -1.59 -15.24 3.20
CA THR A 160 -0.27 -14.64 2.94
C THR A 160 0.76 -15.20 3.91
N LYS A 161 2.04 -15.15 3.51
CA LYS A 161 3.18 -15.49 4.39
C LYS A 161 3.41 -14.46 5.52
N ARG A 162 2.58 -13.42 5.63
CA ARG A 162 2.77 -12.30 6.57
C ARG A 162 1.73 -12.38 7.67
N GLN A 163 2.16 -12.09 8.90
CA GLN A 163 1.29 -12.07 10.08
C GLN A 163 0.53 -10.74 10.25
N TYR A 164 1.04 -9.65 9.65
CA TYR A 164 0.47 -8.30 9.77
C TYR A 164 0.40 -7.64 8.39
N SER A 165 -0.65 -6.87 8.15
CA SER A 165 -0.73 -6.01 6.98
C SER A 165 0.31 -4.91 7.06
N ARG A 166 0.71 -4.40 5.90
CA ARG A 166 1.61 -3.26 5.80
C ARG A 166 0.85 -2.12 5.15
N ARG A 167 1.00 -0.94 5.70
CA ARG A 167 0.57 0.31 5.07
C ARG A 167 1.77 1.08 4.56
N ASP A 168 1.57 1.83 3.50
CA ASP A 168 2.57 2.75 3.00
C ASP A 168 2.79 3.85 4.04
N PHE A 169 4.06 4.12 4.32
CA PHE A 169 4.45 5.09 5.33
C PHE A 169 5.83 5.60 4.98
N PHE A 170 5.89 6.86 4.57
CA PHE A 170 7.10 7.49 4.02
C PHE A 170 7.62 8.56 4.94
N ARG A 171 8.54 8.19 5.84
CA ARG A 171 9.16 9.08 6.82
C ARG A 171 10.66 8.85 6.90
N PRO A 172 11.47 9.89 7.12
CA PRO A 172 12.89 9.71 7.44
C PRO A 172 13.02 8.95 8.75
N VAL A 173 13.93 7.96 8.78
CA VAL A 173 14.19 7.14 9.95
C VAL A 173 15.70 7.07 10.20
N PRO A 174 16.23 7.84 11.17
CA PRO A 174 17.59 7.64 11.64
C PRO A 174 17.66 6.35 12.45
N PHE A 175 18.71 5.57 12.23
CA PHE A 175 18.95 4.37 13.01
C PHE A 175 20.44 4.09 13.22
N THR A 176 20.74 3.36 14.28
CA THR A 176 22.09 3.02 14.69
C THR A 176 22.30 1.52 14.58
N LEU A 177 23.39 1.11 13.93
CA LEU A 177 23.90 -0.26 13.91
C LEU A 177 25.35 -0.26 14.39
N LYS A 178 25.66 -1.07 15.41
CA LYS A 178 27.03 -1.21 15.95
C LYS A 178 27.69 0.15 16.25
N GLY A 179 26.91 1.09 16.80
CA GLY A 179 27.36 2.45 17.14
C GLY A 179 27.46 3.44 15.97
N ARG A 180 27.24 3.01 14.72
CA ARG A 180 27.22 3.89 13.54
C ARG A 180 25.81 4.35 13.22
N LEU A 181 25.65 5.66 13.02
CA LEU A 181 24.40 6.28 12.63
C LEU A 181 24.20 6.22 11.12
N TYR A 182 23.02 5.78 10.70
CA TYR A 182 22.58 5.69 9.32
C TYR A 182 21.26 6.46 9.17
N HIS A 183 21.00 6.92 7.94
CA HIS A 183 19.78 7.63 7.58
C HIS A 183 19.08 6.87 6.46
N GLY A 184 17.85 6.46 6.70
CA GLY A 184 16.99 5.85 5.70
C GLY A 184 15.64 6.53 5.62
N SER A 185 14.78 6.02 4.74
CA SER A 185 13.37 6.41 4.70
C SER A 185 12.49 5.18 4.76
N THR A 186 11.41 5.21 5.52
CA THR A 186 10.45 4.11 5.54
C THR A 186 9.73 4.06 4.19
N ARG A 187 9.49 2.85 3.65
CA ARG A 187 8.59 2.63 2.50
C ARG A 187 7.20 2.23 2.98
N ASN A 188 7.20 1.27 3.91
CA ASN A 188 5.99 0.75 4.51
C ASN A 188 6.28 0.26 5.92
N ILE A 189 5.22 0.20 6.71
CA ILE A 189 5.26 -0.17 8.12
C ILE A 189 4.08 -1.09 8.44
N SER A 190 4.30 -2.00 9.37
CA SER A 190 3.26 -2.76 10.05
C SER A 190 3.46 -2.66 11.56
N THR A 191 2.53 -3.19 12.33
CA THR A 191 2.68 -3.34 13.78
C THR A 191 3.92 -4.14 14.16
N GLY A 192 4.35 -5.09 13.33
CA GLY A 192 5.48 -6.00 13.61
C GLY A 192 6.81 -5.68 12.90
N GLY A 193 6.86 -4.65 12.06
CA GLY A 193 8.11 -4.31 11.37
C GLY A 193 8.00 -3.20 10.34
N VAL A 194 9.13 -2.87 9.75
CA VAL A 194 9.28 -1.76 8.79
C VAL A 194 10.17 -2.17 7.63
N PHE A 195 9.93 -1.58 6.46
CA PHE A 195 10.91 -1.59 5.37
C PHE A 195 11.56 -0.22 5.26
N ILE A 196 12.88 -0.17 5.40
CA ILE A 196 13.68 1.05 5.34
C ILE A 196 14.44 1.05 4.02
N GLU A 197 14.20 2.05 3.19
CA GLU A 197 14.96 2.33 1.98
C GLU A 197 16.28 2.99 2.30
N ILE A 198 17.36 2.37 1.81
CA ILE A 198 18.74 2.87 1.86
C ILE A 198 19.47 2.36 0.62
N LYS A 199 20.34 3.22 0.07
CA LYS A 199 21.25 2.85 -1.01
C LYS A 199 22.33 1.89 -0.52
N ASP A 200 22.72 0.94 -1.37
CA ASP A 200 23.81 0.00 -1.11
C ASP A 200 23.63 -0.85 0.15
N ALA A 201 22.38 -1.17 0.50
CA ALA A 201 22.03 -1.92 1.70
C ALA A 201 22.72 -3.30 1.78
N ARG A 202 22.93 -3.97 0.64
CA ARG A 202 23.62 -5.27 0.56
C ARG A 202 25.08 -5.23 0.99
N VAL A 203 25.72 -4.06 0.92
CA VAL A 203 27.13 -3.88 1.29
C VAL A 203 27.25 -3.52 2.77
N GLN A 204 26.26 -2.81 3.31
CA GLN A 204 26.32 -2.21 4.63
C GLN A 204 25.68 -3.05 5.73
N PHE A 205 24.77 -3.97 5.39
CA PHE A 205 23.92 -4.67 6.35
C PHE A 205 23.82 -6.16 6.07
N SER A 206 23.70 -6.93 7.15
CA SER A 206 23.45 -8.37 7.10
C SER A 206 22.16 -8.75 7.82
N PRO A 207 21.42 -9.77 7.35
CA PRO A 207 20.35 -10.36 8.13
C PRO A 207 20.86 -10.81 9.51
N GLY A 208 20.06 -10.59 10.56
CA GLY A 208 20.41 -10.88 11.94
C GLY A 208 21.02 -9.71 12.71
N ASP A 209 21.43 -8.64 12.03
CA ASP A 209 21.93 -7.44 12.70
C ASP A 209 20.80 -6.73 13.48
N ASN A 210 21.11 -6.34 14.73
CA ASN A 210 20.20 -5.58 15.58
C ASN A 210 20.44 -4.08 15.40
N ILE A 211 19.36 -3.34 15.18
CA ILE A 211 19.38 -1.89 15.01
C ILE A 211 18.50 -1.19 16.04
N LYS A 212 18.86 0.04 16.38
CA LYS A 212 18.04 0.98 17.14
C LYS A 212 17.59 2.08 16.22
N MET A 213 16.30 2.33 16.09
CA MET A 213 15.75 3.34 15.22
C MET A 213 14.86 4.31 15.98
N ASN A 214 14.81 5.55 15.54
CA ASN A 214 13.78 6.49 15.96
C ASN A 214 12.75 6.60 14.84
N ILE A 215 11.57 6.06 15.06
CA ILE A 215 10.50 5.97 14.06
C ILE A 215 9.27 6.75 14.53
N GLU A 216 8.66 7.48 13.62
CA GLU A 216 7.38 8.15 13.86
C GLU A 216 6.24 7.12 13.85
N HIS A 217 5.36 7.14 14.85
CA HIS A 217 4.19 6.28 14.87
C HIS A 217 3.19 6.75 13.82
N PRO A 218 2.73 5.88 12.92
CA PRO A 218 1.88 6.27 11.79
C PRO A 218 0.53 6.88 12.17
N ASP A 219 -0.06 6.55 13.33
CA ASP A 219 -1.36 7.11 13.77
C ASP A 219 -1.23 8.32 14.70
N THR A 220 -0.18 8.39 15.52
CA THR A 220 -0.05 9.40 16.57
C THR A 220 0.98 10.47 16.22
N LEU A 221 1.77 10.23 15.16
CA LEU A 221 2.87 11.08 14.71
C LEU A 221 3.95 11.32 15.78
N GLN A 222 3.96 10.51 16.85
CA GLN A 222 4.95 10.59 17.91
C GLN A 222 6.19 9.79 17.57
N HIS A 223 7.36 10.35 17.87
CA HIS A 223 8.64 9.67 17.70
C HIS A 223 8.87 8.62 18.80
N LEU A 224 9.15 7.40 18.37
CA LEU A 224 9.38 6.25 19.24
C LEU A 224 10.77 5.67 18.98
N ASN A 225 11.54 5.49 20.05
CA ASN A 225 12.75 4.68 19.99
C ASN A 225 12.35 3.20 19.96
N ARG A 226 12.67 2.52 18.86
CA ARG A 226 12.38 1.10 18.65
C ARG A 226 13.66 0.34 18.36
N THR A 227 13.72 -0.89 18.84
CA THR A 227 14.74 -1.87 18.47
C THR A 227 14.14 -2.90 17.52
N GLY A 228 14.99 -3.47 16.68
CA GLY A 228 14.58 -4.56 15.82
C GLY A 228 15.75 -5.24 15.13
N THR A 229 15.46 -6.40 14.56
CA THR A 229 16.42 -7.23 13.83
C THR A 229 16.19 -7.13 12.34
N ILE A 230 17.26 -6.98 11.56
CA ILE A 230 17.21 -7.05 10.10
C ILE A 230 16.85 -8.48 9.69
N VAL A 231 15.67 -8.68 9.12
CA VAL A 231 15.19 -10.00 8.66
C VAL A 231 15.37 -10.20 7.16
N ARG A 232 15.60 -9.12 6.41
CA ARG A 232 15.85 -9.18 4.96
C ARG A 232 16.72 -8.00 4.52
N VAL A 233 17.65 -8.26 3.63
CA VAL A 233 18.40 -7.20 2.92
C VAL A 233 18.05 -7.27 1.44
N ALA A 234 17.54 -6.16 0.89
CA ALA A 234 17.24 -5.98 -0.52
C ALA A 234 18.29 -5.06 -1.16
N LYS A 235 18.22 -4.87 -2.48
CA LYS A 235 19.14 -3.96 -3.19
C LYS A 235 19.02 -2.53 -2.65
N ASP A 236 17.79 -2.08 -2.45
CA ASP A 236 17.46 -0.68 -2.14
C ASP A 236 16.90 -0.51 -0.72
N GLY A 237 17.25 -1.40 0.21
CA GLY A 237 16.80 -1.26 1.59
C GLY A 237 16.84 -2.53 2.42
N ILE A 238 16.35 -2.42 3.65
CA ILE A 238 16.32 -3.48 4.66
C ILE A 238 14.90 -3.67 5.19
N GLY A 239 14.52 -4.92 5.40
CA GLY A 239 13.32 -5.29 6.14
C GLY A 239 13.70 -5.56 7.58
N VAL A 240 13.07 -4.86 8.51
CA VAL A 240 13.35 -4.94 9.94
C VAL A 240 12.10 -5.43 10.66
N LYS A 241 12.27 -6.41 11.55
CA LYS A 241 11.24 -6.89 12.45
C LYS A 241 11.43 -6.18 13.80
N PHE A 242 10.36 -5.63 14.37
CA PHE A 242 10.45 -5.02 15.69
C PHE A 242 10.52 -6.08 16.78
N ASP A 243 11.25 -5.78 17.84
CA ASP A 243 11.29 -6.64 19.03
C ASP A 243 9.95 -6.55 19.80
N VAL A 244 9.35 -5.36 19.81
CA VAL A 244 8.05 -5.06 20.41
C VAL A 244 7.18 -4.42 19.34
N HIS A 245 5.91 -4.84 19.27
CA HIS A 245 4.95 -4.29 18.32
C HIS A 245 4.74 -2.79 18.55
N LEU A 246 4.45 -2.05 17.46
CA LEU A 246 4.10 -0.63 17.53
C LEU A 246 2.77 -0.40 18.24
#